data_AF-J5RNZ0-F1
#
_entry.id   AF-J5RNZ0-F1
#
_cell.length_a   1.000
_cell.length_b   1.000
_cell.length_c   1.000
_cell.angle_alpha   90.00
_cell.angle_beta   90.00
_cell.angle_gamma   90.00
#
_symmetry.space_group_name_H-M   'P 1'
#
loop_
_entity.id
_entity.type
_entity.pdbx_description
1 polymer ?
#
loop_
_entity_poly.entity_id
_entity_poly.type
_entity_poly.pdbx_seq_one_letter_code
_entity_poly.pdbx_strand_id
1 'polypeptide(L)'
;MRNIIISDFDETITRDDTIGTIAKLPYLLNPQLKPEWCHFTKNYMDGYHKYKYNGTRSLPLLSSDIPLRISRSNFDETFEEELKYQNHNRIIELNSVNEITKHQIFKSITLEQMKEFARDQNHDNRLLRDGFNRFCFSAIKNLDDFYVLSINWSSEFIYEVIGNKKLNPHHVFCNALKVLTEKSPATYSGEFDCRLLTGSDKIKTLNEILAKTDTRRNNNTEKETCCYWYIGDSETDLLPILHPSTNGVLLINPQENPSKFLKITNQIIGLSNEKISSFQSNNSVGWLKFCDKEGEYSAYLAKSWDSLHDLITQTTKSESK
;
A
#
# COMPACT_ATOMS: atom_id res chain seq x y z
N MET A 1 -7.26 19.79 -13.50
CA MET A 1 -6.82 18.38 -13.43
C MET A 1 -7.19 17.86 -12.06
N ARG A 2 -7.88 16.72 -11.99
CA ARG A 2 -8.31 16.08 -10.74
C ARG A 2 -7.27 15.06 -10.31
N ASN A 3 -6.77 15.15 -9.09
CA ASN A 3 -5.81 14.18 -8.55
C ASN A 3 -6.57 13.06 -7.84
N ILE A 4 -6.29 11.81 -8.21
CA ILE A 4 -6.81 10.62 -7.55
C ILE A 4 -5.65 9.95 -6.81
N ILE A 5 -5.79 9.82 -5.50
CA ILE A 5 -4.77 9.32 -4.60
C ILE A 5 -5.10 7.87 -4.26
N ILE A 6 -4.13 6.98 -4.48
CA ILE A 6 -4.20 5.57 -4.14
C ILE A 6 -3.00 5.31 -3.23
N SER A 7 -3.25 4.82 -2.02
CA SER A 7 -2.18 4.67 -1.02
C SER A 7 -2.21 3.29 -0.40
N ASP A 8 -1.03 2.72 -0.14
CA ASP A 8 -0.89 1.70 0.88
C ASP A 8 -1.22 2.28 2.27
N PHE A 9 -1.44 1.42 3.26
CA PHE A 9 -1.84 1.80 4.60
C PHE A 9 -0.70 1.65 5.62
N ASP A 10 -0.17 0.43 5.77
CA ASP A 10 0.80 0.10 6.80
C ASP A 10 2.16 0.73 6.49
N GLU A 11 2.78 1.43 7.45
CA GLU A 11 4.04 2.19 7.27
C GLU A 11 4.01 3.32 6.20
N THR A 12 2.95 3.41 5.40
CA THR A 12 2.68 4.51 4.46
C THR A 12 1.76 5.58 5.08
N ILE A 13 0.50 5.22 5.36
CA ILE A 13 -0.47 6.10 6.05
C ILE A 13 -0.23 6.04 7.55
N THR A 14 0.06 4.85 8.08
CA THR A 14 0.43 4.66 9.48
C THR A 14 1.94 4.76 9.67
N ARG A 15 2.36 4.98 10.91
CA ARG A 15 3.78 5.03 11.29
C ARG A 15 4.42 3.63 11.32
N ASP A 16 3.61 2.66 11.69
CA ASP A 16 4.03 1.28 11.95
C ASP A 16 3.11 0.30 11.21
N ASP A 17 3.59 -0.92 11.01
CA ASP A 17 2.76 -2.06 10.58
C ASP A 17 1.67 -2.34 11.63
N THR A 18 0.42 -2.37 11.18
CA THR A 18 -0.76 -2.56 12.04
C THR A 18 -1.33 -3.98 12.02
N ILE A 19 -0.81 -4.91 11.21
CA ILE A 19 -1.23 -6.32 11.23
C ILE A 19 -1.00 -6.92 12.62
N GLY A 20 0.19 -6.69 13.18
CA GLY A 20 0.52 -7.10 14.55
C GLY A 20 -0.35 -6.43 15.61
N THR A 21 -0.92 -5.27 15.31
CA THR A 21 -1.87 -4.57 16.20
C THR A 21 -3.25 -5.21 16.13
N ILE A 22 -3.79 -5.46 14.93
CA ILE A 22 -5.05 -6.17 14.72
C ILE A 22 -5.01 -7.56 15.35
N ALA A 23 -3.88 -8.26 15.22
CA ALA A 23 -3.65 -9.59 15.79
C ALA A 23 -3.80 -9.67 17.33
N LYS A 24 -3.69 -8.54 18.05
CA LYS A 24 -3.85 -8.51 19.52
C LYS A 24 -5.31 -8.62 19.94
N LEU A 25 -6.25 -8.12 19.14
CA LEU A 25 -7.66 -8.00 19.53
C LEU A 25 -8.28 -9.33 19.99
N PRO A 26 -8.13 -10.46 19.27
CA PRO A 26 -8.64 -11.75 19.74
C PRO A 26 -8.19 -12.15 21.15
N TYR A 27 -6.93 -11.89 21.48
CA TYR A 27 -6.34 -12.26 22.77
C TYR A 27 -6.72 -11.30 23.89
N LEU A 28 -7.00 -10.03 23.55
CA LEU A 28 -7.56 -9.08 24.51
C LEU A 28 -8.99 -9.46 24.91
N LEU A 29 -9.79 -9.90 23.93
CA LEU A 29 -11.17 -10.34 24.16
C LEU A 29 -11.24 -11.73 24.81
N ASN A 30 -10.28 -12.61 24.50
CA ASN A 30 -10.16 -13.93 25.10
C ASN A 30 -8.70 -14.25 25.47
N PRO A 31 -8.27 -13.93 26.71
CA PRO A 31 -6.90 -14.20 27.17
C PRO A 31 -6.52 -15.69 27.21
N GLN A 32 -7.51 -16.59 27.16
CA GLN A 32 -7.28 -18.05 27.12
C GLN A 32 -7.20 -18.60 25.69
N LEU A 33 -7.30 -17.74 24.66
CA LEU A 33 -7.24 -18.14 23.27
C LEU A 33 -5.91 -18.82 22.95
N LYS A 34 -5.99 -19.95 22.24
CA LYS A 34 -4.84 -20.71 21.74
C LYS A 34 -4.98 -20.96 20.24
N PRO A 35 -3.86 -21.10 19.50
CA PRO A 35 -2.47 -20.95 19.96
C PRO A 35 -2.10 -19.47 20.20
N GLU A 36 -0.97 -19.22 20.88
CA GLU A 36 -0.46 -17.86 21.08
C GLU A 36 0.04 -17.24 19.77
N TRP A 37 0.14 -15.91 19.72
CA TRP A 37 0.55 -15.20 18.50
C TRP A 37 1.88 -15.68 17.91
N CYS A 38 2.83 -16.06 18.78
CA CYS A 38 4.13 -16.58 18.39
C CYS A 38 4.06 -17.84 17.50
N HIS A 39 2.97 -18.61 17.57
CA HIS A 39 2.71 -19.74 16.68
C HIS A 39 2.56 -19.29 15.22
N PHE A 40 1.80 -18.21 14.99
CA PHE A 40 1.54 -17.72 13.64
C PHE A 40 2.77 -17.03 13.04
N THR A 41 3.50 -16.26 13.83
CA THR A 41 4.78 -15.68 13.38
C THR A 41 5.78 -16.77 13.02
N LYS A 42 5.84 -17.86 13.81
CA LYS A 42 6.68 -19.01 13.49
C LYS A 42 6.22 -19.71 12.20
N ASN A 43 4.93 -19.96 12.04
CA ASN A 43 4.38 -20.57 10.82
C ASN A 43 4.68 -19.74 9.57
N TYR A 44 4.63 -18.41 9.66
CA TYR A 44 5.06 -17.52 8.59
C TYR A 44 6.55 -17.73 8.25
N MET A 45 7.44 -17.69 9.24
CA MET A 45 8.89 -17.86 9.03
C MET A 45 9.23 -19.25 8.50
N ASP A 46 8.61 -20.30 9.03
CA ASP A 46 8.76 -21.68 8.53
C ASP A 46 8.30 -21.77 7.07
N GLY A 47 7.18 -21.13 6.73
CA GLY A 47 6.69 -20.98 5.36
C GLY A 47 7.66 -20.24 4.45
N TYR A 48 8.19 -19.11 4.90
CA TYR A 48 9.17 -18.31 4.16
C TYR A 48 10.43 -19.13 3.82
N HIS A 49 10.95 -19.90 4.79
CA HIS A 49 12.10 -20.77 4.57
C HIS A 49 11.77 -21.97 3.66
N LYS A 50 10.59 -22.58 3.84
CA LYS A 50 10.15 -23.76 3.09
C LYS A 50 9.83 -23.44 1.63
N TYR A 51 9.16 -22.32 1.38
CA TYR A 51 8.68 -21.92 0.07
C TYR A 51 9.59 -20.88 -0.58
N LYS A 52 10.90 -20.94 -0.31
CA LYS A 52 11.88 -20.05 -0.93
C LYS A 52 11.70 -20.06 -2.46
N TYR A 53 11.67 -18.87 -3.05
CA TYR A 53 11.59 -18.74 -4.50
C TYR A 53 12.85 -19.32 -5.14
N ASN A 54 12.66 -20.32 -5.99
CA ASN A 54 13.75 -21.00 -6.72
C ASN A 54 13.84 -20.56 -8.19
N GLY A 55 13.02 -19.58 -8.62
CA GLY A 55 13.10 -19.00 -9.95
C GLY A 55 14.13 -17.86 -10.02
N THR A 56 14.28 -17.28 -11.20
CA THR A 56 15.10 -16.09 -11.42
C THR A 56 14.32 -14.85 -11.02
N ARG A 57 14.91 -14.03 -10.14
CA ARG A 57 14.48 -12.66 -9.87
C ARG A 57 15.66 -11.74 -10.16
N SER A 58 15.67 -11.11 -11.33
CA SER A 58 16.72 -10.16 -11.70
C SER A 58 16.55 -8.87 -10.91
N LEU A 59 17.56 -8.57 -10.10
CA LEU A 59 17.68 -7.30 -9.40
C LEU A 59 18.99 -6.62 -9.84
N PRO A 60 19.02 -5.28 -9.93
CA PRO A 60 17.89 -4.37 -9.66
C PRO A 60 16.80 -4.36 -10.75
N LEU A 61 15.61 -3.91 -10.39
CA LEU A 61 14.43 -3.78 -11.26
C LEU A 61 14.63 -2.75 -12.37
N LEU A 62 15.33 -1.66 -12.08
CA LEU A 62 15.76 -0.69 -13.08
C LEU A 62 17.27 -0.85 -13.27
N SER A 63 17.69 -1.16 -14.50
CA SER A 63 19.11 -1.15 -14.84
C SER A 63 19.61 0.30 -14.90
N SER A 64 20.76 0.57 -14.27
CA SER A 64 21.41 1.89 -14.33
C SER A 64 21.91 2.26 -15.73
N ASP A 65 22.08 1.27 -16.59
CA ASP A 65 22.89 1.41 -17.81
C ASP A 65 22.05 1.74 -19.05
N ILE A 66 20.73 1.55 -18.98
CA ILE A 66 19.81 1.80 -20.09
C ILE A 66 18.66 2.69 -19.59
N PRO A 67 18.49 3.91 -20.14
CA PRO A 67 17.34 4.75 -19.83
C PRO A 67 16.05 4.05 -20.27
N LEU A 68 15.40 3.35 -19.35
CA LEU A 68 14.13 2.70 -19.61
C LEU A 68 12.99 3.68 -19.34
N ARG A 69 12.21 3.98 -20.38
CA ARG A 69 10.91 4.61 -20.21
C ARG A 69 9.83 3.53 -20.10
N ILE A 70 9.19 3.45 -18.94
CA ILE A 70 8.14 2.45 -18.69
C ILE A 70 6.87 2.87 -19.44
N SER A 71 6.32 1.98 -20.26
CA SER A 71 5.09 2.18 -21.02
C SER A 71 4.13 1.02 -20.79
N ARG A 72 2.86 1.20 -21.20
CA ARG A 72 1.88 0.12 -21.17
C ARG A 72 2.31 -1.09 -22.02
N SER A 73 3.02 -0.84 -23.12
CA SER A 73 3.44 -1.90 -24.04
C SER A 73 4.60 -2.75 -23.51
N ASN A 74 5.45 -2.22 -22.63
CA ASN A 74 6.64 -2.92 -22.13
C ASN A 74 6.54 -3.32 -20.65
N PHE A 75 5.54 -2.87 -19.89
CA PHE A 75 5.48 -3.05 -18.44
C PHE A 75 5.54 -4.54 -18.03
N ASP A 76 4.68 -5.38 -18.61
CA ASP A 76 4.60 -6.79 -18.24
C ASP A 76 5.86 -7.57 -18.64
N GLU A 77 6.47 -7.24 -19.79
CA GLU A 77 7.72 -7.85 -20.25
C GLU A 77 8.90 -7.41 -19.37
N THR A 78 8.98 -6.12 -19.08
CA THR A 78 10.04 -5.53 -18.24
C THR A 78 10.04 -6.13 -16.83
N PHE A 79 8.86 -6.29 -16.24
CA PHE A 79 8.72 -6.73 -14.85
C PHE A 79 8.22 -8.17 -14.72
N GLU A 80 8.37 -8.99 -15.76
CA GLU A 80 7.85 -10.36 -15.80
C GLU A 80 8.40 -11.21 -14.63
N GLU A 81 9.69 -11.11 -14.35
CA GLU A 81 10.33 -11.85 -13.26
C GLU A 81 9.88 -11.36 -11.87
N GLU A 82 9.69 -10.06 -11.69
CA GLU A 82 9.14 -9.51 -10.44
C GLU A 82 7.67 -9.92 -10.25
N LEU A 83 6.87 -9.91 -11.32
CA LEU A 83 5.49 -10.42 -11.31
C LEU A 83 5.45 -11.90 -10.92
N LYS A 84 6.33 -12.73 -11.48
CA LYS A 84 6.48 -14.16 -11.12
C LYS A 84 6.90 -14.32 -9.66
N TYR A 85 7.86 -13.53 -9.19
CA TYR A 85 8.32 -13.53 -7.81
C TYR A 85 7.19 -13.16 -6.83
N GLN A 86 6.48 -12.06 -7.08
CA GLN A 86 5.35 -11.62 -6.24
C GLN A 86 4.17 -12.61 -6.27
N ASN A 87 3.90 -13.22 -7.43
CA ASN A 87 2.91 -14.30 -7.52
C ASN A 87 3.33 -15.55 -6.73
N HIS A 88 4.61 -15.89 -6.71
CA HIS A 88 5.12 -17.00 -5.91
C HIS A 88 5.03 -16.70 -4.40
N ASN A 89 5.37 -15.48 -3.98
CA ASN A 89 5.27 -15.08 -2.57
C ASN A 89 3.86 -15.24 -2.01
N ARG A 90 2.82 -15.22 -2.88
CA ARG A 90 1.44 -15.51 -2.49
C ARG A 90 1.29 -16.86 -1.78
N ILE A 91 2.13 -17.85 -2.09
CA ILE A 91 2.13 -19.16 -1.43
C ILE A 91 2.51 -19.00 0.06
N ILE A 92 3.50 -18.16 0.37
CA ILE A 92 3.95 -17.89 1.74
C ILE A 92 2.84 -17.16 2.51
N GLU A 93 2.26 -16.13 1.90
CA GLU A 93 1.18 -15.35 2.52
C GLU A 93 -0.07 -16.20 2.77
N LEU A 94 -0.46 -17.03 1.79
CA LEU A 94 -1.56 -17.99 1.96
C LEU A 94 -1.27 -19.01 3.05
N ASN A 95 -0.04 -19.52 3.17
CA ASN A 95 0.33 -20.45 4.25
C ASN A 95 0.10 -19.82 5.64
N SER A 96 0.43 -18.53 5.79
CA SER A 96 0.22 -17.79 7.03
C SER A 96 -1.27 -17.58 7.33
N VAL A 97 -2.00 -17.03 6.35
CA VAL A 97 -3.43 -16.73 6.48
C VAL A 97 -4.28 -18.00 6.68
N ASN A 98 -3.93 -19.11 6.03
CA ASN A 98 -4.63 -20.38 6.21
C ASN A 98 -4.45 -20.95 7.62
N GLU A 99 -3.26 -20.81 8.22
CA GLU A 99 -3.05 -21.26 9.59
C GLU A 99 -3.87 -20.40 10.57
N ILE A 100 -3.89 -19.08 10.40
CA ILE A 100 -4.77 -18.18 11.17
C ILE A 100 -6.24 -18.60 11.04
N THR A 101 -6.68 -18.84 9.80
CA THR A 101 -8.05 -19.25 9.47
C THR A 101 -8.40 -20.59 10.11
N LYS A 102 -7.49 -21.56 10.07
CA LYS A 102 -7.70 -22.90 10.66
C LYS A 102 -7.99 -22.83 12.16
N HIS A 103 -7.32 -21.93 12.88
CA HIS A 103 -7.55 -21.72 14.31
C HIS A 103 -8.71 -20.76 14.62
N GLN A 104 -9.31 -20.15 13.59
CA GLN A 104 -10.51 -19.33 13.70
C GLN A 104 -10.36 -18.18 14.72
N ILE A 105 -9.15 -17.62 14.86
CA ILE A 105 -8.82 -16.72 15.97
C ILE A 105 -9.67 -15.43 15.97
N PHE A 106 -10.12 -14.97 14.80
CA PHE A 106 -10.98 -13.79 14.68
C PHE A 106 -12.49 -14.10 14.71
N LYS A 107 -12.87 -15.37 14.81
CA LYS A 107 -14.28 -15.78 14.73
C LYS A 107 -15.11 -15.15 15.84
N SER A 108 -16.31 -14.68 15.47
CA SER A 108 -17.29 -14.07 16.37
C SER A 108 -16.91 -12.72 16.97
N ILE A 109 -15.76 -12.15 16.61
CA ILE A 109 -15.46 -10.75 16.93
C ILE A 109 -16.43 -9.87 16.14
N THR A 110 -17.09 -8.95 16.83
CA THR A 110 -18.04 -8.03 16.22
C THR A 110 -17.34 -6.91 15.47
N LEU A 111 -18.00 -6.32 14.47
CA LEU A 111 -17.45 -5.15 13.78
C LEU A 111 -17.26 -3.97 14.74
N GLU A 112 -18.15 -3.79 15.72
CA GLU A 112 -18.02 -2.68 16.68
C GLU A 112 -16.80 -2.86 17.58
N GLN A 113 -16.50 -4.08 18.04
CA GLN A 113 -15.27 -4.34 18.80
C GLN A 113 -14.00 -4.00 18.00
N MET A 114 -13.99 -4.27 16.68
CA MET A 114 -12.86 -3.88 15.83
C MET A 114 -12.75 -2.36 15.71
N LYS A 115 -13.87 -1.66 15.56
CA LYS A 115 -13.91 -0.20 15.44
C LYS A 115 -13.51 0.49 16.74
N GLU A 116 -14.02 0.03 17.88
CA GLU A 116 -13.62 0.49 19.21
C GLU A 116 -12.12 0.29 19.41
N PHE A 117 -11.63 -0.92 19.11
CA PHE A 117 -10.21 -1.21 19.16
C PHE A 117 -9.39 -0.29 18.26
N ALA A 118 -9.81 -0.06 17.00
CA ALA A 118 -9.14 0.85 16.08
C ALA A 118 -9.05 2.29 16.62
N ARG A 119 -10.15 2.81 17.21
CA ARG A 119 -10.18 4.13 17.84
C ARG A 119 -9.26 4.22 19.04
N ASP A 120 -9.27 3.21 19.91
CA ASP A 120 -8.36 3.14 21.07
C ASP A 120 -6.91 3.07 20.62
N GLN A 121 -6.62 2.28 19.58
CA GLN A 121 -5.28 2.16 19.03
C GLN A 121 -4.83 3.44 18.34
N ASN A 122 -5.74 4.27 17.82
CA ASN A 122 -5.44 5.53 17.16
C ASN A 122 -5.76 6.77 18.02
N HIS A 123 -5.87 6.63 19.35
CA HIS A 123 -6.07 7.77 20.24
C HIS A 123 -5.00 8.84 19.99
N ASP A 124 -5.42 10.11 19.95
CA ASP A 124 -4.58 11.27 19.58
C ASP A 124 -3.85 11.14 18.23
N ASN A 125 -4.41 10.39 17.28
CA ASN A 125 -3.81 10.10 15.96
C ASN A 125 -2.43 9.41 16.04
N ARG A 126 -2.16 8.65 17.10
CA ARG A 126 -0.84 8.05 17.32
C ARG A 126 -0.40 7.02 16.27
N LEU A 127 -1.35 6.38 15.56
CA LEU A 127 -1.01 5.47 14.47
C LEU A 127 -0.72 6.20 13.17
N LEU A 128 -1.34 7.35 12.93
CA LEU A 128 -1.20 8.06 11.67
C LEU A 128 0.20 8.67 11.53
N ARG A 129 0.76 8.53 10.34
CA ARG A 129 2.05 9.12 9.98
C ARG A 129 1.93 10.64 9.91
N ASP A 130 3.00 11.30 10.35
CA ASP A 130 3.03 12.76 10.38
C ASP A 130 2.79 13.38 9.00
N GLY A 131 2.00 14.45 8.99
CA GLY A 131 1.60 15.15 7.77
C GLY A 131 0.43 14.54 7.02
N PHE A 132 0.08 13.25 7.23
CA PHE A 132 -1.02 12.60 6.49
C PHE A 132 -2.35 13.35 6.61
N ASN A 133 -2.74 13.72 7.84
CA ASN A 133 -3.99 14.46 8.05
C ASN A 133 -4.02 15.82 7.33
N ARG A 134 -2.88 16.53 7.31
CA ARG A 134 -2.76 17.81 6.58
C ARG A 134 -2.86 17.58 5.08
N PHE A 135 -2.14 16.56 4.57
CA PHE A 135 -2.19 16.15 3.19
C PHE A 135 -3.62 15.83 2.75
N CYS A 136 -4.37 15.02 3.51
CA CYS A 136 -5.76 14.73 3.18
C CYS A 136 -6.61 15.99 3.09
N PHE A 137 -6.48 16.91 4.05
CA PHE A 137 -7.25 18.15 4.06
C PHE A 137 -6.95 19.05 2.85
N SER A 138 -5.70 19.09 2.39
CA SER A 138 -5.29 19.98 1.30
C SER A 138 -5.39 19.36 -0.09
N ALA A 139 -4.97 18.09 -0.26
CA ALA A 139 -4.86 17.43 -1.55
C ALA A 139 -6.14 16.68 -1.98
N ILE A 140 -6.91 16.15 -1.03
CA ILE A 140 -8.11 15.35 -1.32
C ILE A 140 -9.32 16.27 -1.27
N LYS A 141 -9.93 16.55 -2.42
CA LYS A 141 -11.08 17.47 -2.53
C LYS A 141 -12.42 16.75 -2.40
N ASN A 142 -12.49 15.50 -2.85
CA ASN A 142 -13.66 14.65 -2.76
C ASN A 142 -13.31 13.31 -2.10
N LEU A 143 -14.22 12.73 -1.31
CA LEU A 143 -14.06 11.40 -0.71
C LEU A 143 -13.87 10.31 -1.76
N ASP A 144 -14.39 10.54 -2.96
CA ASP A 144 -14.23 9.62 -4.09
C ASP A 144 -12.85 9.72 -4.77
N ASP A 145 -11.99 10.65 -4.36
CA ASP A 145 -10.64 10.84 -4.90
C ASP A 145 -9.58 10.06 -4.16
N PHE A 146 -9.96 9.34 -3.10
CA PHE A 146 -9.01 8.62 -2.25
C PHE A 146 -9.35 7.15 -2.14
N TYR A 147 -8.33 6.34 -2.36
CA TYR A 147 -8.35 4.90 -2.30
C TYR A 147 -7.25 4.39 -1.38
N VAL A 148 -7.57 3.34 -0.65
CA VAL A 148 -6.58 2.57 0.11
C VAL A 148 -6.45 1.19 -0.54
N LEU A 149 -5.22 0.80 -0.82
CA LEU A 149 -4.88 -0.50 -1.40
C LEU A 149 -3.77 -1.15 -0.56
N SER A 150 -4.13 -2.01 0.38
CA SER A 150 -3.19 -2.51 1.39
C SER A 150 -3.41 -3.98 1.75
N ILE A 151 -2.34 -4.74 1.98
CA ILE A 151 -2.41 -6.16 2.38
C ILE A 151 -2.95 -6.41 3.80
N ASN A 152 -3.31 -5.34 4.52
CA ASN A 152 -3.92 -5.37 5.84
C ASN A 152 -5.19 -6.24 5.89
N TRP A 153 -5.67 -6.53 7.10
CA TRP A 153 -6.66 -7.58 7.38
C TRP A 153 -8.08 -7.09 7.64
N SER A 154 -8.29 -5.79 7.86
CA SER A 154 -9.62 -5.27 8.19
C SER A 154 -9.89 -3.92 7.53
N SER A 155 -10.89 -3.90 6.66
CA SER A 155 -11.43 -2.67 6.08
C SER A 155 -11.97 -1.73 7.16
N GLU A 156 -12.62 -2.28 8.20
CA GLU A 156 -13.20 -1.48 9.28
C GLU A 156 -12.12 -0.80 10.11
N PHE A 157 -11.03 -1.51 10.39
CA PHE A 157 -9.87 -0.97 11.11
C PHE A 157 -9.24 0.19 10.34
N ILE A 158 -8.92 -0.02 9.05
CA ILE A 158 -8.35 1.02 8.16
C ILE A 158 -9.26 2.25 8.14
N TYR A 159 -10.56 2.02 7.92
CA TYR A 159 -11.55 3.07 7.78
C TYR A 159 -11.66 3.93 9.05
N GLU A 160 -11.69 3.31 10.23
CA GLU A 160 -11.74 4.03 11.50
C GLU A 160 -10.43 4.76 11.82
N VAL A 161 -9.27 4.17 11.51
CA VAL A 161 -7.97 4.83 11.75
C VAL A 161 -7.82 6.09 10.90
N ILE A 162 -8.19 6.04 9.61
CA ILE A 162 -8.14 7.21 8.72
C ILE A 162 -9.20 8.26 9.13
N GLY A 163 -10.35 7.76 9.59
CA GLY A 163 -11.49 8.54 10.04
C GLY A 163 -12.59 8.60 8.98
N ASN A 164 -13.77 8.14 9.38
CA ASN A 164 -14.97 7.89 8.56
C ASN A 164 -15.44 9.03 7.64
N LYS A 165 -14.96 10.26 7.86
CA LYS A 165 -15.32 11.44 7.05
C LYS A 165 -14.32 11.76 5.94
N LYS A 166 -13.27 10.96 5.77
CA LYS A 166 -12.17 11.24 4.83
C LYS A 166 -12.02 10.21 3.71
N LEU A 167 -12.79 9.12 3.76
CA LEU A 167 -12.64 7.99 2.86
C LEU A 167 -14.02 7.43 2.53
N ASN A 168 -14.23 7.00 1.30
CA ASN A 168 -15.40 6.20 0.94
C ASN A 168 -15.13 4.74 1.38
N PRO A 169 -16.00 4.08 2.17
CA PRO A 169 -15.80 2.68 2.58
C PRO A 169 -15.57 1.72 1.41
N HIS A 170 -16.16 2.00 0.25
CA HIS A 170 -16.01 1.17 -0.96
C HIS A 170 -14.66 1.35 -1.67
N HIS A 171 -13.84 2.30 -1.19
CA HIS A 171 -12.51 2.59 -1.73
C HIS A 171 -11.39 2.00 -0.86
N VAL A 172 -11.73 1.15 0.11
CA VAL A 172 -10.77 0.37 0.91
C VAL A 172 -10.65 -1.04 0.32
N PHE A 173 -9.49 -1.36 -0.23
CA PHE A 173 -9.15 -2.66 -0.77
C PHE A 173 -8.07 -3.31 0.11
N CYS A 174 -8.40 -4.46 0.70
CA CYS A 174 -7.47 -5.18 1.56
C CYS A 174 -7.70 -6.70 1.57
N ASN A 175 -6.86 -7.46 2.28
CA ASN A 175 -7.07 -8.88 2.55
C ASN A 175 -8.13 -9.05 3.65
N ALA A 176 -9.38 -8.71 3.34
CA ALA A 176 -10.39 -8.52 4.36
C ALA A 176 -10.78 -9.83 5.07
N LEU A 177 -10.87 -9.77 6.39
CA LEU A 177 -11.64 -10.73 7.18
C LEU A 177 -13.10 -10.73 6.71
N LYS A 178 -13.63 -11.91 6.39
CA LYS A 178 -15.01 -12.06 5.92
C LYS A 178 -16.00 -11.79 7.04
N VAL A 179 -17.04 -11.03 6.72
CA VAL A 179 -18.11 -10.64 7.65
C VAL A 179 -19.34 -11.52 7.43
N LEU A 180 -19.91 -12.01 8.52
CA LEU A 180 -21.21 -12.68 8.56
C LEU A 180 -22.29 -11.65 8.89
N THR A 181 -23.00 -11.18 7.86
CA THR A 181 -24.01 -10.12 7.98
C THR A 181 -25.38 -10.63 8.42
N GLU A 182 -25.61 -11.94 8.34
CA GLU A 182 -26.84 -12.60 8.80
C GLU A 182 -26.96 -12.65 10.33
N LYS A 183 -25.87 -12.37 11.06
CA LYS A 183 -25.86 -12.25 12.52
C LYS A 183 -26.11 -10.80 12.93
N SER A 184 -26.80 -10.62 14.06
CA SER A 184 -26.97 -9.32 14.72
C SER A 184 -26.43 -9.39 16.15
N PRO A 185 -25.35 -8.65 16.48
CA PRO A 185 -24.55 -7.80 15.57
C PRO A 185 -23.76 -8.61 14.54
N ALA A 186 -23.35 -7.97 13.44
CA ALA A 186 -22.48 -8.58 12.43
C ALA A 186 -21.10 -8.92 13.04
N THR A 187 -20.57 -10.09 12.66
CA THR A 187 -19.31 -10.62 13.20
C THR A 187 -18.40 -11.15 12.11
N TYR A 188 -17.10 -11.21 12.37
CA TYR A 188 -16.17 -11.93 11.49
C TYR A 188 -16.40 -13.44 11.54
N SER A 189 -16.26 -14.09 10.37
CA SER A 189 -16.35 -15.54 10.24
C SER A 189 -15.10 -16.25 10.78
N GLY A 190 -13.96 -15.55 10.85
CA GLY A 190 -12.64 -16.12 11.11
C GLY A 190 -11.85 -16.48 9.83
N GLU A 191 -12.44 -16.27 8.65
CA GLU A 191 -11.80 -16.48 7.35
C GLU A 191 -11.41 -15.16 6.69
N PHE A 192 -10.45 -15.23 5.76
CA PHE A 192 -10.01 -14.12 4.92
C PHE A 192 -10.50 -14.31 3.48
N ASP A 193 -10.72 -13.22 2.76
CA ASP A 193 -11.06 -13.29 1.33
C ASP A 193 -9.87 -13.65 0.43
N CYS A 194 -8.63 -13.48 0.94
CA CYS A 194 -7.38 -13.76 0.26
C CYS A 194 -7.23 -13.06 -1.10
N ARG A 195 -7.95 -11.96 -1.35
CA ARG A 195 -7.95 -11.27 -2.65
C ARG A 195 -6.69 -10.45 -2.88
N LEU A 196 -6.09 -9.91 -1.82
CA LEU A 196 -4.98 -8.98 -1.92
C LEU A 196 -3.85 -9.37 -0.94
N LEU A 197 -2.87 -10.16 -1.39
CA LEU A 197 -1.81 -10.66 -0.50
C LEU A 197 -0.41 -10.16 -0.87
N THR A 198 -0.17 -9.83 -2.14
CA THR A 198 1.17 -9.48 -2.63
C THR A 198 1.13 -8.30 -3.59
N GLY A 199 2.30 -7.83 -4.03
CA GLY A 199 2.38 -6.73 -5.00
C GLY A 199 1.74 -7.04 -6.35
N SER A 200 1.73 -8.31 -6.77
CA SER A 200 1.04 -8.71 -8.00
C SER A 200 -0.48 -8.64 -7.88
N ASP A 201 -1.03 -8.87 -6.69
CA ASP A 201 -2.46 -8.65 -6.44
C ASP A 201 -2.79 -7.16 -6.39
N LYS A 202 -1.91 -6.32 -5.82
CA LYS A 202 -2.04 -4.85 -5.86
C LYS A 202 -2.13 -4.33 -7.29
N ILE A 203 -1.34 -4.85 -8.23
CA ILE A 203 -1.46 -4.48 -9.65
C ILE A 203 -2.83 -4.80 -10.23
N LYS A 204 -3.37 -5.99 -9.97
CA LYS A 204 -4.69 -6.39 -10.48
C LYS A 204 -5.76 -5.43 -9.98
N THR A 205 -5.78 -5.16 -8.66
CA THR A 205 -6.75 -4.25 -8.06
C THR A 205 -6.54 -2.80 -8.51
N LEU A 206 -5.30 -2.34 -8.68
CA LEU A 206 -4.99 -1.02 -9.24
C LEU A 206 -5.60 -0.88 -10.64
N ASN A 207 -5.42 -1.88 -11.51
CA ASN A 207 -6.00 -1.85 -12.86
C ASN A 207 -7.53 -1.80 -12.84
N GLU A 208 -8.18 -2.48 -11.88
CA GLU A 208 -9.63 -2.36 -11.69
C GLU A 208 -10.06 -0.95 -11.27
N ILE A 209 -9.32 -0.30 -10.37
CA ILE A 209 -9.57 1.09 -9.94
C ILE A 209 -9.44 2.05 -11.12
N LEU A 210 -8.35 1.93 -11.88
CA LEU A 210 -8.10 2.76 -13.07
C LEU A 210 -9.22 2.59 -14.11
N ALA A 211 -9.60 1.35 -14.43
CA ALA A 211 -10.65 1.07 -15.41
C ALA A 211 -12.03 1.61 -14.99
N LYS A 212 -12.41 1.47 -13.71
CA LYS A 212 -13.69 2.00 -13.18
C LYS A 212 -13.74 3.52 -13.27
N THR A 213 -12.63 4.18 -12.97
CA THR A 213 -12.55 5.64 -12.98
C THR A 213 -12.59 6.20 -14.42
N ASP A 214 -11.86 5.56 -15.34
CA ASP A 214 -11.89 5.92 -16.76
C ASP A 214 -13.26 5.69 -17.39
N THR A 215 -14.02 4.68 -16.95
CA THR A 215 -15.39 4.44 -17.45
C THR A 215 -16.37 5.53 -17.01
N ARG A 216 -16.25 6.04 -15.78
CA ARG A 216 -17.07 7.18 -15.30
C ARG A 216 -16.83 8.45 -16.13
N ARG A 217 -15.61 8.63 -16.65
CA ARG A 217 -15.24 9.74 -17.54
C ARG A 217 -16.01 9.73 -18.85
N ASN A 218 -16.27 8.55 -19.44
CA ASN A 218 -16.96 8.44 -20.73
C ASN A 218 -18.46 8.79 -20.65
N ASN A 219 -19.04 8.80 -19.45
CA ASN A 219 -20.47 9.08 -19.23
C ASN A 219 -20.74 10.55 -18.86
N ASN A 220 -19.73 11.33 -18.48
CA ASN A 220 -19.87 12.76 -18.14
C ASN A 220 -19.41 13.63 -19.31
N THR A 221 -20.22 14.64 -19.65
CA THR A 221 -20.04 15.55 -20.80
C THR A 221 -18.87 16.53 -20.67
N GLU A 222 -18.21 16.59 -19.51
CA GLU A 222 -16.99 17.38 -19.29
C GLU A 222 -15.79 16.45 -19.16
N LYS A 223 -14.84 16.55 -20.10
CA LYS A 223 -13.57 15.80 -20.09
C LYS A 223 -12.64 16.32 -18.99
N GLU A 224 -12.97 16.08 -17.72
CA GLU A 224 -12.02 16.34 -16.64
C GLU A 224 -10.86 15.34 -16.74
N THR A 225 -9.64 15.84 -16.93
CA THR A 225 -8.42 15.01 -16.96
C THR A 225 -8.07 14.60 -15.52
N CYS A 226 -8.03 13.30 -15.25
CA CYS A 226 -7.60 12.74 -13.98
C CYS A 226 -6.11 12.39 -14.01
N CYS A 227 -5.42 12.64 -12.89
CA CYS A 227 -4.03 12.26 -12.67
C CYS A 227 -3.97 11.32 -11.46
N TYR A 228 -3.49 10.11 -11.68
CA TYR A 228 -3.46 9.07 -10.66
C TYR A 228 -2.12 9.08 -9.93
N TRP A 229 -2.15 9.02 -8.61
CA TRP A 229 -0.98 8.91 -7.75
C TRP A 229 -1.04 7.60 -6.98
N TYR A 230 0.02 6.81 -7.02
CA TYR A 230 0.17 5.64 -6.15
C TYR A 230 1.27 5.90 -5.13
N ILE A 231 0.96 5.72 -3.84
CA ILE A 231 1.89 5.95 -2.74
C ILE A 231 2.05 4.65 -1.95
N GLY A 232 3.29 4.24 -1.74
CA GLY A 232 3.61 3.10 -0.88
C GLY A 232 5.04 3.21 -0.35
N ASP A 233 5.45 2.24 0.45
CA ASP A 233 6.73 2.28 1.16
C ASP A 233 7.49 0.94 1.12
N SER A 234 6.91 -0.11 0.52
CA SER A 234 7.40 -1.48 0.59
C SER A 234 7.71 -2.10 -0.77
N GLU A 235 8.30 -3.31 -0.77
CA GLU A 235 8.49 -4.10 -1.98
C GLU A 235 7.16 -4.44 -2.68
N THR A 236 6.06 -4.61 -1.94
CA THR A 236 4.75 -4.92 -2.52
C THR A 236 4.16 -3.74 -3.31
N ASP A 237 4.67 -2.54 -3.08
CA ASP A 237 4.22 -1.31 -3.72
C ASP A 237 5.00 -0.97 -4.99
N LEU A 238 6.14 -1.61 -5.22
CA LEU A 238 7.04 -1.25 -6.33
C LEU A 238 6.38 -1.40 -7.69
N LEU A 239 5.63 -2.48 -7.92
CA LEU A 239 4.91 -2.66 -9.19
C LEU A 239 3.85 -1.55 -9.38
N PRO A 240 2.94 -1.26 -8.42
CA PRO A 240 2.05 -0.10 -8.49
C PRO A 240 2.75 1.25 -8.69
N ILE A 241 3.88 1.47 -7.98
CA ILE A 241 4.71 2.68 -8.10
C ILE A 241 5.34 2.78 -9.49
N LEU A 242 5.71 1.68 -10.12
CA LEU A 242 6.31 1.67 -11.45
C LEU A 242 5.27 1.59 -12.58
N HIS A 243 4.00 1.39 -12.24
CA HIS A 243 2.92 1.26 -13.21
C HIS A 243 2.86 2.48 -14.16
N PRO A 244 2.71 2.29 -15.48
CA PRO A 244 2.81 3.36 -16.47
C PRO A 244 1.67 4.39 -16.42
N SER A 245 0.56 4.08 -15.75
CA SER A 245 -0.61 4.97 -15.66
C SER A 245 -0.74 5.70 -14.33
N THR A 246 0.33 5.78 -13.54
CA THR A 246 0.34 6.45 -12.23
C THR A 246 1.60 7.28 -12.05
N ASN A 247 1.49 8.40 -11.33
CA ASN A 247 2.62 9.00 -10.65
C ASN A 247 2.91 8.18 -9.39
N GLY A 248 4.00 7.41 -9.42
CA GLY A 248 4.34 6.51 -8.32
C GLY A 248 5.23 7.20 -7.30
N VAL A 249 5.00 6.96 -6.02
CA VAL A 249 5.76 7.58 -4.94
C VAL A 249 6.18 6.51 -3.94
N LEU A 250 7.49 6.39 -3.75
CA LEU A 250 8.06 5.65 -2.64
C LEU A 250 8.25 6.60 -1.45
N LEU A 251 7.40 6.43 -0.43
CA LEU A 251 7.34 7.29 0.75
C LEU A 251 8.17 6.72 1.91
N ILE A 252 9.49 6.93 1.85
CA ILE A 252 10.41 6.45 2.88
C ILE A 252 11.33 7.60 3.28
N ASN A 253 11.33 7.94 4.58
CA ASN A 253 12.27 8.91 5.11
C ASN A 253 13.62 8.22 5.37
N PRO A 254 14.69 8.59 4.64
CA PRO A 254 15.99 7.97 4.83
C PRO A 254 16.61 8.20 6.22
N GLN A 255 16.13 9.20 6.96
CA GLN A 255 16.60 9.48 8.33
C GLN A 255 15.89 8.63 9.37
N GLU A 256 14.61 8.27 9.13
CA GLU A 256 13.84 7.41 10.04
C GLU A 256 14.16 5.93 9.83
N ASN A 257 14.30 5.50 8.57
CA ASN A 257 14.55 4.10 8.24
C ASN A 257 15.62 3.93 7.14
N PRO A 258 16.91 4.22 7.46
CA PRO A 258 18.00 4.20 6.49
C PRO A 258 18.22 2.83 5.85
N SER A 259 18.04 1.75 6.63
CA SER A 259 18.23 0.38 6.13
C SER A 259 17.18 -0.01 5.09
N LYS A 260 15.89 0.22 5.39
CA LYS A 260 14.79 -0.02 4.44
C LYS A 260 14.93 0.83 3.20
N PHE A 261 15.25 2.12 3.38
CA PHE A 261 15.50 3.04 2.27
C PHE A 261 16.59 2.51 1.34
N LEU A 262 17.78 2.21 1.86
CA LEU A 262 18.91 1.72 1.05
C LEU A 262 18.59 0.37 0.39
N LYS A 263 17.96 -0.56 1.11
CA LYS A 263 17.55 -1.86 0.54
C LYS A 263 16.66 -1.64 -0.68
N ILE A 264 15.59 -0.86 -0.55
CA ILE A 264 14.63 -0.66 -1.64
C ILE A 264 15.24 0.18 -2.76
N THR A 265 15.85 1.33 -2.47
CA THR A 265 16.32 2.24 -3.52
C THR A 265 17.55 1.73 -4.25
N ASN A 266 18.50 1.11 -3.53
CA ASN A 266 19.76 0.67 -4.13
C ASN A 266 19.67 -0.76 -4.67
N GLN A 267 19.30 -1.71 -3.81
CA GLN A 267 19.42 -3.14 -4.14
C GLN A 267 18.26 -3.62 -5.00
N ILE A 268 17.06 -3.07 -4.79
CA ILE A 268 15.85 -3.53 -5.49
C ILE A 268 15.54 -2.63 -6.68
N ILE A 269 15.43 -1.32 -6.50
CA ILE A 269 15.13 -0.40 -7.62
C ILE A 269 16.35 -0.21 -8.51
N GLY A 270 17.56 -0.08 -7.96
CA GLY A 270 18.79 0.15 -8.76
C GLY A 270 19.19 1.62 -8.92
N LEU A 271 18.81 2.49 -7.99
CA LEU A 271 19.24 3.89 -8.03
C LEU A 271 20.72 4.02 -7.72
N SER A 272 21.41 4.90 -8.46
CA SER A 272 22.84 5.14 -8.25
C SER A 272 23.14 5.69 -6.85
N ASN A 273 24.29 5.28 -6.30
CA ASN A 273 24.76 5.75 -4.99
C ASN A 273 24.83 7.28 -4.90
N GLU A 274 25.16 7.96 -6.00
CA GLU A 274 25.20 9.42 -6.06
C GLU A 274 23.81 10.04 -5.84
N LYS A 275 22.79 9.56 -6.58
CA LYS A 275 21.41 10.05 -6.43
C LYS A 275 20.88 9.79 -5.02
N ILE A 276 21.12 8.58 -4.51
CA ILE A 276 20.74 8.18 -3.15
C ILE A 276 21.40 9.09 -2.11
N SER A 277 22.73 9.21 -2.15
CA SER A 277 23.50 10.00 -1.16
C SER A 277 23.12 11.48 -1.19
N SER A 278 22.92 12.04 -2.39
CA SER A 278 22.46 13.42 -2.56
C SER A 278 21.09 13.64 -1.93
N PHE A 279 20.13 12.73 -2.17
CA PHE A 279 18.81 12.82 -1.57
C PHE A 279 18.81 12.65 -0.04
N GLN A 280 19.62 11.72 0.47
CA GLN A 280 19.72 11.46 1.91
C GLN A 280 20.34 12.63 2.67
N SER A 281 21.42 13.22 2.14
CA SER A 281 22.18 14.28 2.81
C SER A 281 21.54 15.66 2.70
N ASN A 282 20.76 15.91 1.64
CA ASN A 282 20.17 17.23 1.41
C ASN A 282 18.76 17.35 2.02
N ASN A 283 18.67 17.93 3.21
CA ASN A 283 17.39 18.15 3.91
C ASN A 283 16.47 19.17 3.23
N SER A 284 16.96 20.01 2.32
CA SER A 284 16.09 20.94 1.57
C SER A 284 15.33 20.27 0.42
N VAL A 285 15.77 19.07 0.01
CA VAL A 285 15.11 18.27 -1.03
C VAL A 285 14.15 17.30 -0.36
N GLY A 286 12.85 17.60 -0.43
CA GLY A 286 11.78 16.76 0.10
C GLY A 286 11.42 15.56 -0.78
N TRP A 287 11.63 15.68 -2.09
CA TRP A 287 11.31 14.64 -3.07
C TRP A 287 12.29 14.64 -4.26
N LEU A 288 12.40 13.51 -4.96
CA LEU A 288 13.29 13.31 -6.11
C LEU A 288 12.61 12.42 -7.16
N LYS A 289 12.55 12.88 -8.41
CA LYS A 289 12.15 12.02 -9.53
C LYS A 289 13.26 11.03 -9.88
N PHE A 290 12.94 9.75 -10.01
CA PHE A 290 13.92 8.70 -10.32
C PHE A 290 13.64 7.90 -11.60
N CYS A 291 12.41 7.92 -12.12
CA CYS A 291 12.03 7.21 -13.34
C CYS A 291 10.96 7.98 -14.12
N ASP A 292 11.12 8.07 -15.44
CA ASP A 292 10.13 8.62 -16.37
C ASP A 292 9.27 7.51 -16.96
N LYS A 293 7.98 7.79 -17.16
CA LYS A 293 7.01 6.84 -17.73
C LYS A 293 6.28 7.45 -18.93
N GLU A 294 5.49 6.62 -19.59
CA GLU A 294 4.57 7.02 -20.66
C GLU A 294 3.56 8.06 -20.14
N GLY A 295 3.14 8.99 -21.01
CA GLY A 295 2.06 9.93 -20.70
C GLY A 295 2.35 10.93 -19.58
N GLU A 296 3.60 11.42 -19.48
CA GLU A 296 4.08 12.39 -18.47
C GLU A 296 4.07 11.89 -17.02
N TYR A 297 3.66 10.65 -16.79
CA TYR A 297 3.79 10.00 -15.50
C TYR A 297 5.26 9.75 -15.13
N SER A 298 5.54 9.69 -13.84
CA SER A 298 6.89 9.48 -13.31
C SER A 298 6.86 8.70 -11.99
N ALA A 299 8.02 8.24 -11.53
CA ALA A 299 8.19 7.70 -10.19
C ALA A 299 9.14 8.58 -9.35
N TYR A 300 8.79 8.75 -8.08
CA TYR A 300 9.41 9.70 -7.16
C TYR A 300 9.76 9.05 -5.83
N LEU A 301 10.84 9.51 -5.21
CA LEU A 301 11.08 9.35 -3.78
C LEU A 301 10.47 10.55 -3.06
N ALA A 302 9.85 10.34 -1.92
CA ALA A 302 9.40 11.42 -1.04
C ALA A 302 9.75 11.10 0.42
N LYS A 303 10.17 12.11 1.18
CA LYS A 303 10.56 11.94 2.60
C LYS A 303 9.36 11.98 3.55
N SER A 304 8.29 12.68 3.17
CA SER A 304 7.12 12.90 4.04
C SER A 304 5.87 13.21 3.23
N TRP A 305 4.71 13.12 3.89
CA TRP A 305 3.43 13.53 3.30
C TRP A 305 3.42 15.03 2.91
N ASP A 306 4.14 15.89 3.63
CA ASP A 306 4.30 17.30 3.25
C ASP A 306 5.14 17.44 1.98
N SER A 307 6.22 16.66 1.84
CA SER A 307 7.04 16.64 0.63
C SER A 307 6.24 16.17 -0.59
N LEU A 308 5.36 15.18 -0.38
CA LEU A 308 4.43 14.73 -1.42
C LEU A 308 3.41 15.81 -1.79
N HIS A 309 2.86 16.52 -0.81
CA HIS A 309 1.97 17.65 -1.08
C HIS A 309 2.63 18.70 -1.98
N ASP A 310 3.88 19.04 -1.67
CA ASP A 310 4.67 19.99 -2.46
C ASP A 310 4.95 19.48 -3.87
N LEU A 311 5.25 18.19 -4.02
CA LEU A 311 5.41 17.53 -5.32
C LEU A 311 4.14 17.67 -6.16
N ILE A 312 2.99 17.24 -5.65
CA ILE A 312 1.71 17.28 -6.38
C ILE A 312 1.36 18.73 -6.78
N THR A 313 1.58 19.68 -5.87
CA THR A 313 1.31 21.09 -6.14
C THR A 313 2.21 21.66 -7.26
N GLN A 314 3.47 21.24 -7.32
CA GLN A 314 4.41 21.70 -8.35
C GLN A 314 4.15 21.06 -9.72
N THR A 315 3.78 19.78 -9.76
CA THR A 315 3.44 19.10 -11.03
C THR A 315 2.17 19.68 -11.63
N THR A 316 1.11 19.89 -10.84
CA THR A 316 -0.16 20.44 -11.35
C THR A 316 -0.01 21.88 -11.86
N LYS A 317 0.89 22.70 -11.28
CA LYS A 317 1.15 24.07 -11.76
C LYS A 317 1.92 24.11 -13.07
N SER A 318 2.79 23.13 -13.31
CA SER A 318 3.63 23.09 -14.51
C SER A 318 2.84 22.76 -15.77
N GLU A 319 1.77 21.97 -15.64
CA GLU A 319 0.85 21.60 -16.72
C GLU A 319 -0.20 22.68 -17.05
N SER A 320 -0.30 23.73 -16.23
CA SER A 320 -1.25 24.84 -16.42
C SER A 320 -0.64 26.07 -17.12
N LYS A 321 0.63 25.98 -17.55
CA LYS A 321 1.34 27.03 -18.30
C LYS A 321 1.58 26.59 -19.74
#